data_AF-A0A7S0WVE7-F1
#
_entry.id   AF-A0A7S0WVE7-F1
#
_cell.length_a   1.000
_cell.length_b   1.000
_cell.length_c   1.000
_cell.angle_alpha   90.00
_cell.angle_beta   90.00
_cell.angle_gamma   90.00
#
_symmetry.space_group_name_H-M   'P 1'
#
loop_
_entity.id
_entity.type
_entity.pdbx_description
1 polymer ?
#
loop_
_entity_poly.entity_id
_entity_poly.type
_entity_poly.pdbx_seq_one_letter_code
_entity_poly.pdbx_strand_id
1 'polypeptide(L)'
;GTLAALRLLGLRDCTVFTGPVCGATFVDDVRGCKLVLASYQVRIHRAHATDFYVRVRSRPIIEHSTGLRFAPYALADQGVEALLASNKLGEDNGMHKCVDDFGWIKAVQSPNWCELPEEE
;
A
#
# COMPACT_ATOMS: atom_id res chain seq x y z
N GLY A 1 12.75 -14.70 8.35
CA GLY A 1 12.50 -13.76 9.47
C GLY A 1 11.27 -12.94 9.14
N THR A 2 10.53 -12.48 10.15
CA THR A 2 9.33 -11.66 9.96
C THR A 2 9.63 -10.20 10.30
N LEU A 3 9.18 -9.27 9.45
CA LEU A 3 9.31 -7.83 9.71
C LEU A 3 8.14 -7.37 10.55
N ALA A 4 8.38 -6.83 11.74
CA ALA A 4 7.31 -6.32 12.60
C ALA A 4 6.79 -4.95 12.16
N ALA A 5 7.65 -4.13 11.55
CA ALA A 5 7.30 -2.81 11.06
C ALA A 5 8.21 -2.41 9.90
N LEU A 6 7.69 -1.54 9.03
CA LEU A 6 8.42 -0.96 7.92
C LEU A 6 8.20 0.55 7.87
N ARG A 7 9.27 1.31 7.62
CA ARG A 7 9.22 2.76 7.40
C ARG A 7 9.86 3.10 6.07
N LEU A 8 9.11 3.76 5.19
CA LEU A 8 9.57 4.24 3.89
C LEU A 8 9.49 5.77 3.91
N LEU A 9 10.65 6.43 4.00
CA LEU A 9 10.76 7.87 4.25
C LEU A 9 11.57 8.55 3.16
N GLY A 10 11.08 9.66 2.61
CA GLY A 10 11.87 10.50 1.71
C GLY A 10 12.20 9.88 0.35
N LEU A 11 11.47 8.83 -0.07
CA LEU A 11 11.75 8.12 -1.31
C LEU A 11 11.34 8.95 -2.53
N ARG A 12 12.18 8.92 -3.58
CA ARG A 12 11.94 9.60 -4.86
C ARG A 12 12.25 8.64 -5.99
N ASP A 13 11.31 8.49 -6.93
CA ASP A 13 11.51 7.72 -8.16
C ASP A 13 12.04 6.30 -7.92
N CYS A 14 11.58 5.68 -6.83
CA CYS A 14 12.02 4.35 -6.40
C CYS A 14 10.94 3.30 -6.69
N THR A 15 11.38 2.09 -7.01
CA THR A 15 10.53 0.90 -6.92
C THR A 15 10.95 0.06 -5.72
N VAL A 16 10.02 -0.21 -4.82
CA VAL A 16 10.28 -0.96 -3.58
C VAL A 16 9.42 -2.21 -3.57
N PHE A 17 10.06 -3.36 -3.35
CA PHE A 17 9.41 -4.65 -3.16
C PHE A 17 9.64 -5.12 -1.73
N THR A 18 8.57 -5.55 -1.06
CA THR A 18 8.69 -6.07 0.30
C THR A 18 7.99 -7.42 0.43
N GLY A 19 8.60 -8.30 1.21
CA GLY A 19 7.90 -9.46 1.75
C GLY A 19 6.88 -9.07 2.83
N PRO A 20 6.33 -10.04 3.58
CA PRO A 20 5.32 -9.79 4.60
C PRO A 20 5.85 -8.91 5.75
N VAL A 21 5.12 -7.84 6.04
CA VAL A 21 5.25 -7.02 7.25
C VAL A 21 4.14 -7.39 8.22
N CYS A 22 4.47 -8.12 9.29
CA CYS A 22 3.55 -8.62 10.31
C CYS A 22 3.16 -7.54 11.32
N GLY A 23 2.88 -6.33 10.84
CA GLY A 23 2.50 -5.18 11.64
C GLY A 23 2.23 -3.96 10.76
N ALA A 24 2.77 -2.81 11.13
CA ALA A 24 2.47 -1.54 10.47
C ALA A 24 3.56 -1.15 9.47
N THR A 25 3.11 -0.68 8.30
CA THR A 25 3.95 0.03 7.33
C THR A 25 3.58 1.51 7.36
N PHE A 26 4.58 2.36 7.53
CA PHE A 26 4.43 3.81 7.50
C PHE A 26 5.21 4.38 6.32
N VAL A 27 4.51 5.12 5.47
CA VAL A 27 5.06 5.78 4.29
C VAL A 27 4.93 7.27 4.48
N ASP A 28 6.04 7.99 4.37
CA ASP A 28 6.03 9.45 4.56
C ASP A 28 6.98 10.16 3.62
N ASP A 29 6.51 11.28 3.07
CA ASP A 29 7.26 12.11 2.13
C ASP A 29 7.80 11.26 0.97
N VAL A 30 6.90 10.71 0.14
CA VAL A 30 7.25 9.83 -0.99
C VAL A 30 6.70 10.39 -2.29
N ARG A 31 7.48 10.33 -3.38
CA ARG A 31 7.05 10.87 -4.67
C ARG A 31 7.57 10.07 -5.86
N GLY A 32 6.71 9.84 -6.86
CA GLY A 32 7.10 9.19 -8.11
C GLY A 32 7.45 7.71 -7.95
N CYS A 33 6.97 7.06 -6.89
CA CYS A 33 7.41 5.72 -6.53
C CYS A 33 6.41 4.64 -6.97
N LYS A 34 6.90 3.40 -7.04
CA LYS A 34 6.07 2.19 -7.10
C LYS A 34 6.37 1.33 -5.87
N LEU A 35 5.38 1.13 -5.02
CA LEU A 35 5.53 0.43 -3.74
C LEU A 35 4.70 -0.85 -3.75
N VAL A 36 5.36 -1.99 -3.69
CA VAL A 36 4.74 -3.32 -3.65
C VAL A 36 4.86 -3.88 -2.23
N LEU A 37 3.76 -3.79 -1.46
CA LEU A 37 3.76 -3.94 -0.01
C LEU A 37 2.71 -4.95 0.46
N ALA A 38 3.09 -5.84 1.37
CA ALA A 38 2.16 -6.69 2.10
C ALA A 38 2.30 -6.42 3.60
N SER A 39 1.23 -5.98 4.26
CA SER A 39 1.30 -5.47 5.64
C SER A 39 -0.02 -5.63 6.37
N TYR A 40 -0.04 -5.73 7.70
CA TYR A 40 -1.33 -5.74 8.43
C TYR A 40 -2.03 -4.40 8.31
N GLN A 41 -1.28 -3.31 8.44
CA GLN A 41 -1.75 -1.93 8.36
C GLN A 41 -0.80 -1.11 7.49
N VAL A 42 -1.36 -0.15 6.75
CA VAL A 42 -0.59 0.81 5.95
C VAL A 42 -1.10 2.21 6.25
N ARG A 43 -0.19 3.10 6.64
CA ARG A 43 -0.46 4.53 6.80
C ARG A 43 0.46 5.31 5.89
N ILE A 44 -0.11 6.19 5.08
CA ILE A 44 0.57 6.95 4.05
C ILE A 44 0.34 8.42 4.33
N HIS A 45 1.42 9.17 4.42
CA HIS A 45 1.42 10.59 4.71
C HIS A 45 2.30 11.31 3.69
N ARG A 46 1.88 12.47 3.17
CA ARG A 46 2.66 13.25 2.20
C ARG A 46 3.20 12.43 1.02
N ALA A 47 2.35 11.60 0.42
CA ALA A 47 2.71 10.83 -0.77
C ALA A 47 2.09 11.44 -2.03
N HIS A 48 2.85 11.49 -3.12
CA HIS A 48 2.42 12.12 -4.37
C HIS A 48 2.79 11.30 -5.60
N ALA A 49 1.88 11.18 -6.56
CA ALA A 49 2.13 10.49 -7.84
C ALA A 49 2.81 9.12 -7.62
N THR A 50 2.22 8.28 -6.77
CA THR A 50 2.84 7.03 -6.29
C THR A 50 1.83 5.90 -6.41
N ASP A 51 2.31 4.77 -6.93
CA ASP A 51 1.53 3.57 -7.12
C ASP A 51 1.76 2.60 -5.97
N PHE A 52 0.67 2.08 -5.44
CA PHE A 52 0.64 1.17 -4.31
C PHE A 52 0.03 -0.16 -4.73
N TYR A 53 0.86 -1.18 -4.88
CA TYR A 53 0.43 -2.57 -5.07
C TYR A 53 0.39 -3.23 -3.70
N VAL A 54 -0.80 -3.36 -3.11
CA VAL A 54 -0.93 -3.66 -1.69
C VAL A 54 -1.76 -4.89 -1.40
N ARG A 55 -1.33 -5.68 -0.42
CA ARG A 55 -2.15 -6.69 0.25
C ARG A 55 -2.17 -6.40 1.74
N VAL A 56 -3.34 -6.02 2.24
CA VAL A 56 -3.49 -5.50 3.60
C VAL A 56 -4.69 -6.08 4.34
N ARG A 57 -4.59 -6.17 5.66
CA ARG A 57 -5.68 -6.72 6.50
C ARG A 57 -6.69 -5.66 6.92
N SER A 58 -6.30 -4.39 6.87
CA SER A 58 -7.15 -3.24 7.14
C SER A 58 -7.09 -2.25 5.97
N ARG A 59 -8.07 -1.37 5.91
CA ARG A 59 -8.08 -0.24 4.98
C ARG A 59 -6.77 0.56 5.07
N PRO A 60 -6.09 0.84 3.95
CA PRO A 60 -5.02 1.82 3.93
C PRO A 60 -5.56 3.18 4.32
N ILE A 61 -4.75 3.94 5.05
CA ILE A 61 -5.08 5.31 5.46
C ILE A 61 -4.13 6.27 4.74
N ILE A 62 -4.69 7.29 4.09
CA ILE A 62 -3.91 8.36 3.47
C ILE A 62 -4.20 9.70 4.16
N GLU A 63 -3.19 10.56 4.21
CA GLU A 63 -3.29 11.93 4.72
C GLU A 63 -2.30 12.84 3.96
N HIS A 64 -2.71 14.08 3.67
CA HIS A 64 -1.90 15.07 2.93
C HIS A 64 -1.27 14.54 1.64
N SER A 65 -1.97 13.64 0.93
CA SER A 65 -1.45 12.91 -0.23
C SER A 65 -2.35 13.13 -1.44
N THR A 66 -1.79 13.04 -2.65
CA THR A 66 -2.53 13.28 -3.90
C THR A 66 -2.00 12.46 -5.07
N GLY A 67 -2.86 12.11 -6.03
CA GLY A 67 -2.46 11.33 -7.20
C GLY A 67 -1.94 9.94 -6.83
N LEU A 68 -2.54 9.32 -5.82
CA LEU A 68 -2.20 7.95 -5.42
C LEU A 68 -3.02 6.94 -6.22
N ARG A 69 -2.40 5.83 -6.59
CA ARG A 69 -3.11 4.75 -7.30
C ARG A 69 -2.91 3.45 -6.56
N PHE A 70 -3.98 2.69 -6.35
CA PHE A 70 -3.96 1.45 -5.58
C PHE A 70 -4.34 0.25 -6.45
N ALA A 71 -3.57 -0.83 -6.32
CA ALA A 71 -3.74 -2.07 -7.05
C ALA A 71 -3.59 -3.27 -6.11
N PRO A 72 -4.09 -4.46 -6.50
CA PRO A 72 -3.73 -5.71 -5.86
C PRO A 72 -2.21 -5.90 -5.81
N TYR A 73 -1.74 -6.60 -4.77
CA TYR A 73 -0.33 -6.99 -4.68
C TYR A 73 0.05 -7.95 -5.81
N ALA A 74 1.10 -7.60 -6.56
CA ALA A 74 1.40 -8.21 -7.86
C ALA A 74 2.69 -9.07 -7.91
N LEU A 75 3.23 -9.52 -6.77
CA LEU A 75 4.39 -10.42 -6.79
C LEU A 75 3.97 -11.88 -6.95
N ALA A 76 4.08 -12.39 -8.18
CA ALA A 76 3.77 -13.76 -8.55
C ALA A 76 4.95 -14.72 -8.34
N ASP A 77 5.52 -14.75 -7.12
CA ASP A 77 6.55 -15.73 -6.74
C ASP A 77 5.99 -16.73 -5.72
N GLN A 78 6.18 -18.03 -5.99
CA GLN A 78 5.63 -19.10 -5.14
C GLN A 78 6.19 -19.06 -3.71
N GLY A 79 7.46 -18.66 -3.55
CA GLY A 79 8.08 -18.50 -2.24
C GLY A 79 7.49 -17.32 -1.47
N VAL A 80 7.23 -16.20 -2.15
CA VAL A 80 6.55 -15.03 -1.57
C VAL A 80 5.13 -15.39 -1.13
N GLU A 81 4.34 -16.06 -1.95
CA GLU A 81 2.97 -16.45 -1.57
C GLU A 81 2.92 -17.39 -0.36
N ALA A 82 3.85 -18.35 -0.26
CA ALA A 82 3.98 -19.21 0.93
C ALA A 82 4.35 -18.40 2.19
N LEU A 83 5.23 -17.40 2.06
CA LEU A 83 5.58 -16.48 3.14
C LEU A 83 4.38 -15.60 3.54
N LEU A 84 3.59 -15.12 2.58
CA LEU A 84 2.38 -14.34 2.85
C LEU A 84 1.33 -15.18 3.59
N ALA A 85 1.06 -16.41 3.10
CA ALA A 85 0.11 -17.32 3.72
C ALA A 85 0.47 -17.65 5.17
N SER A 86 1.73 -18.00 5.44
CA SER A 86 2.22 -18.30 6.79
C SER A 86 2.16 -17.10 7.76
N ASN A 87 2.08 -15.88 7.22
CA ASN A 87 2.01 -14.64 7.99
C ASN A 87 0.63 -13.98 7.95
N LYS A 88 -0.45 -14.73 7.66
CA LYS A 88 -1.85 -14.22 7.64
C LYS A 88 -2.06 -13.07 6.63
N LEU A 89 -1.29 -13.08 5.54
CA LEU A 89 -1.38 -12.17 4.41
C LEU A 89 -1.63 -12.94 3.09
N GLY A 90 -2.08 -14.19 3.15
CA GLY A 90 -2.32 -15.02 1.96
C GLY A 90 -3.59 -14.65 1.18
N GLU A 91 -4.58 -14.06 1.83
CA GLU A 91 -5.84 -13.69 1.19
C GLU A 91 -5.78 -12.25 0.68
N ASP A 92 -6.22 -12.03 -0.57
CA ASP A 92 -6.58 -10.71 -1.06
C ASP A 92 -8.07 -10.47 -0.76
N ASN A 93 -8.31 -9.50 0.11
CA ASN A 93 -9.64 -9.12 0.59
C ASN A 93 -10.17 -7.86 -0.11
N GLY A 94 -9.51 -7.39 -1.18
CA GLY A 94 -9.94 -6.20 -1.93
C GLY A 94 -9.73 -4.87 -1.18
N MET A 95 -8.98 -4.85 -0.07
CA MET A 95 -8.78 -3.63 0.72
C MET A 95 -8.03 -2.53 -0.03
N HIS A 96 -7.34 -2.85 -1.12
CA HIS A 96 -6.76 -1.85 -2.03
C HIS A 96 -7.83 -0.92 -2.64
N LYS A 97 -9.10 -1.34 -2.71
CA LYS A 97 -10.25 -0.56 -3.18
C LYS A 97 -10.93 0.26 -2.08
N CYS A 98 -10.49 0.12 -0.83
CA CYS A 98 -11.14 0.71 0.35
C CYS A 98 -10.12 1.56 1.12
N VAL A 99 -9.71 2.68 0.55
CA VAL A 99 -8.72 3.59 1.15
C VAL A 99 -9.43 4.73 1.87
N ASP A 100 -9.10 4.92 3.15
CA ASP A 100 -9.64 5.99 3.98
C ASP A 100 -8.74 7.23 3.85
N ASP A 101 -9.29 8.34 3.35
CA ASP A 101 -8.60 9.64 3.27
C ASP A 101 -9.00 10.52 4.45
N PHE A 102 -8.11 10.65 5.43
CA PHE A 102 -8.37 11.40 6.66
C PHE A 102 -8.58 12.90 6.41
N GLY A 103 -7.99 13.45 5.34
CA GLY A 103 -8.16 14.86 4.97
C GLY A 103 -9.48 15.15 4.25
N TRP A 104 -10.23 14.12 3.86
CA TRP A 104 -11.42 14.24 3.02
C TRP A 104 -12.71 13.93 3.78
N ILE A 105 -13.33 14.98 4.33
CA ILE A 105 -14.55 14.88 5.15
C ILE A 105 -15.86 14.85 4.34
N LYS A 106 -15.80 14.82 3.00
CA LYS A 106 -17.00 14.86 2.14
C LYS A 106 -17.55 13.44 1.93
N ALA A 107 -18.86 13.34 1.71
CA ALA A 107 -19.54 12.06 1.45
C ALA A 107 -19.24 11.46 0.05
N VAL A 108 -18.62 12.23 -0.84
CA VAL A 108 -18.20 11.78 -2.17
C VAL A 108 -16.81 11.15 -2.12
N GLN A 109 -16.48 10.33 -3.12
CA GLN A 109 -15.16 9.74 -3.28
C GLN A 109 -14.05 10.80 -3.23
N SER A 110 -12.96 10.53 -2.50
CA SER A 110 -11.80 11.41 -2.48
C SER A 110 -11.13 11.44 -3.87
N PRO A 111 -10.78 12.63 -4.40
CA PRO A 111 -10.04 12.76 -5.65
C PRO A 111 -8.54 12.45 -5.48
N ASN A 112 -8.07 12.24 -4.25
CA ASN A 112 -6.64 12.08 -3.95
C ASN A 112 -6.11 10.69 -4.29
N TRP A 113 -7.00 9.73 -4.50
CA TRP A 113 -6.64 8.37 -4.86
C TRP A 113 -7.67 7.73 -5.80
N CYS A 114 -7.21 6.77 -6.59
CA CYS A 114 -8.08 5.90 -7.38
C CYS A 114 -7.53 4.47 -7.43
N GLU A 115 -8.34 3.53 -7.92
CA GLU A 115 -7.85 2.21 -8.32
C GLU A 115 -6.97 2.34 -9.57
N LEU A 116 -5.88 1.58 -9.63
CA LEU A 116 -5.05 1.45 -10.82
C LEU A 116 -5.72 0.42 -11.75
N PRO A 117 -5.96 0.73 -13.04
CA PRO A 117 -6.50 -0.23 -13.99
C PRO A 117 -5.52 -1.38 -14.24
N GLU A 118 -6.04 -2.59 -14.54
CA GLU A 118 -5.23 -3.81 -14.76
C GLU A 118 -4.36 -3.77 -16.05
N GLU A 119 -4.52 -2.74 -16.88
CA GLU A 119 -3.88 -2.62 -18.22
C GLU A 119 -2.60 -1.74 -18.24
N GLU A 120 -2.11 -1.28 -17.07
CA GLU A 120 -0.88 -0.47 -16.91
C GLU A 120 0.17 -1.09 -15.97
#